data_AF-A0AA96G9T3-F1
#
_entry.id   AF-A0AA96G9T3-F1
#
_cell.length_a   1.000
_cell.length_b   1.000
_cell.length_c   1.000
_cell.angle_alpha   90.00
_cell.angle_beta   90.00
_cell.angle_gamma   90.00
#
_symmetry.space_group_name_H-M   'P 1'
#
loop_
_entity.id
_entity.type
_entity.pdbx_description
1 polymer ?
#
loop_
_entity_poly.entity_id
_entity_poly.type
_entity_poly.pdbx_seq_one_letter_code
_entity_poly.pdbx_strand_id
1 'polypeptide(L)'
;MAGLDANVLVHYLVQDDPAQSKAATQFIEKPCSQENPGFLNHLVVCETLWVLEGCYPQSKETRVKTIEQVFRVAQLRVEDPQVVW
;
A
#
# COMPACT_ATOMS: atom_id res chain seq x y z
N MET A 1 1.67 10.30 -12.65
CA MET A 1 0.97 9.63 -11.53
C MET A 1 0.75 8.17 -11.90
N ALA A 2 1.37 7.25 -11.17
CA ALA A 2 1.19 5.81 -11.37
C ALA A 2 0.09 5.31 -10.42
N GLY A 3 -0.92 4.60 -10.92
CA GLY A 3 -1.86 3.86 -10.08
C GLY A 3 -1.18 2.62 -9.53
N LEU A 4 -1.31 2.36 -8.22
CA LEU A 4 -0.79 1.13 -7.62
C LEU A 4 -1.89 0.07 -7.60
N ASP A 5 -1.49 -1.17 -7.84
CA ASP A 5 -2.32 -2.35 -7.64
C ASP A 5 -2.14 -2.90 -6.22
N ALA A 6 -3.13 -3.63 -5.71
CA ALA A 6 -3.07 -4.23 -4.39
C ALA A 6 -1.89 -5.20 -4.23
N ASN A 7 -1.55 -5.99 -5.26
CA ASN A 7 -0.44 -6.94 -5.18
C ASN A 7 0.90 -6.22 -5.01
N VAL A 8 1.09 -5.09 -5.71
CA VAL A 8 2.30 -4.27 -5.58
C VAL A 8 2.40 -3.68 -4.18
N LEU A 9 1.29 -3.17 -3.64
CA LEU A 9 1.25 -2.61 -2.29
C LEU A 9 1.49 -3.68 -1.22
N VAL A 10 0.90 -4.86 -1.35
CA VAL A 10 1.08 -5.98 -0.41
C VAL A 10 2.55 -6.42 -0.35
N HIS A 11 3.18 -6.66 -1.51
CA HIS A 11 4.60 -7.05 -1.54
C HIS A 11 5.52 -5.96 -0.98
N TYR A 12 5.17 -4.68 -1.17
CA TYR A 12 5.90 -3.58 -0.54
C TYR A 12 5.75 -3.57 0.98
N LEU A 13 4.56 -3.86 1.51
CA LEU A 13 4.28 -3.79 2.95
C LEU A 13 4.82 -5.00 3.71
N VAL A 14 4.62 -6.21 3.18
CA VAL A 14 4.88 -7.45 3.93
C VAL A 14 6.27 -8.02 3.68
N GLN A 15 6.89 -7.67 2.54
CA GLN A 15 8.24 -8.12 2.19
C GLN A 15 8.38 -9.66 2.19
N ASP A 16 7.36 -10.37 1.69
CA ASP A 16 7.19 -11.82 1.78
C ASP A 16 7.90 -12.61 0.68
N ASP A 17 7.91 -12.09 -0.54
CA ASP A 17 8.64 -12.66 -1.68
C ASP A 17 9.84 -11.76 -2.02
N PRO A 18 11.10 -12.22 -1.89
CA PRO A 18 12.27 -11.37 -2.09
C PRO A 18 12.37 -10.71 -3.47
N ALA A 19 11.89 -11.38 -4.53
CA ALA A 19 11.95 -10.86 -5.89
C ALA A 19 10.85 -9.82 -6.12
N GLN A 20 9.61 -10.16 -5.74
CA GLN A 20 8.47 -9.26 -5.91
C GLN A 20 8.56 -8.06 -4.97
N SER A 21 8.99 -8.25 -3.73
CA SER A 21 9.17 -7.17 -2.75
C SER A 21 10.22 -6.18 -3.22
N LYS A 22 11.36 -6.67 -3.73
CA LYS A 22 12.38 -5.80 -4.34
C LYS A 22 11.83 -5.03 -5.53
N ALA A 23 11.04 -5.68 -6.39
CA ALA A 23 10.41 -5.01 -7.53
C ALA A 23 9.40 -3.94 -7.09
N ALA A 24 8.55 -4.26 -6.11
CA ALA A 24 7.57 -3.35 -5.53
C ALA A 24 8.23 -2.13 -4.86
N THR A 25 9.28 -2.35 -4.05
CA THR A 25 10.08 -1.27 -3.45
C THR A 25 10.68 -0.38 -4.53
N GLN A 26 11.28 -0.94 -5.58
CA GLN A 26 11.82 -0.13 -6.67
C GLN A 26 10.73 0.63 -7.44
N PHE A 27 9.57 0.01 -7.64
CA PHE A 27 8.45 0.61 -8.35
C PHE A 27 7.79 1.73 -7.56
N ILE A 28 7.74 1.64 -6.24
CA ILE A 28 7.17 2.68 -5.38
C ILE A 28 8.23 3.78 -5.15
N GLU A 29 9.43 3.44 -4.70
CA GLU A 29 10.40 4.43 -4.22
C GLU A 29 11.14 5.19 -5.33
N LYS A 30 11.28 4.63 -6.55
CA LYS A 30 11.98 5.33 -7.64
C LYS A 30 11.14 6.42 -8.31
N PRO A 31 9.89 6.15 -8.75
CA PRO A 31 9.10 7.14 -9.48
C PRO A 31 8.15 7.95 -8.57
N CYS A 32 7.82 7.47 -7.37
CA CYS A 32 6.89 8.16 -6.48
C CYS A 32 7.64 9.15 -5.59
N SER A 33 7.22 10.41 -5.65
CA SER A 33 7.71 11.50 -4.81
C SER A 33 6.53 12.31 -4.28
N GLN A 34 6.79 13.31 -3.45
CA GLN A 34 5.73 14.23 -3.02
C GLN A 34 5.09 14.99 -4.20
N GLU A 35 5.88 15.27 -5.24
CA GLU A 35 5.44 16.01 -6.43
C GLU A 35 4.71 15.12 -7.45
N ASN A 36 5.01 13.81 -7.44
CA ASN A 36 4.37 12.81 -8.28
C ASN A 36 4.07 11.55 -7.43
N PRO A 37 3.05 11.58 -6.57
CA PRO A 37 2.76 10.46 -5.68
C PRO A 37 2.19 9.26 -6.44
N GLY A 38 2.37 8.06 -5.88
CA GLY A 38 1.64 6.87 -6.29
C GLY A 38 0.18 6.98 -5.86
N PHE A 39 -0.75 6.60 -6.72
CA PHE A 39 -2.18 6.75 -6.46
C PHE A 39 -2.81 5.44 -6.00
N LEU A 40 -3.57 5.50 -4.89
CA LEU A 40 -4.34 4.41 -4.30
C LEU A 40 -5.83 4.75 -4.42
N ASN A 41 -6.59 3.99 -5.19
CA ASN A 41 -8.04 4.09 -5.17
C ASN A 41 -8.62 3.33 -3.96
N HIS A 42 -9.91 3.54 -3.66
CA HIS A 42 -10.56 2.85 -2.54
C HIS A 42 -10.54 1.32 -2.67
N LEU A 43 -10.65 0.79 -3.90
CA LEU A 43 -10.65 -0.66 -4.13
C LEU A 43 -9.30 -1.29 -3.76
N VAL A 44 -8.19 -0.65 -4.11
CA VAL A 44 -6.84 -1.09 -3.79
C VAL A 44 -6.63 -1.13 -2.27
N VAL A 45 -7.17 -0.15 -1.54
CA VAL A 45 -7.14 -0.15 -0.07
C VAL A 45 -7.94 -1.33 0.49
N CYS A 46 -9.18 -1.55 0.01
CA CYS A 46 -10.03 -2.65 0.45
C CYS A 46 -9.41 -4.02 0.16
N GLU A 47 -8.86 -4.21 -1.04
CA GLU A 47 -8.22 -5.45 -1.44
C GLU A 47 -6.93 -5.70 -0.65
N THR A 48 -6.12 -4.67 -0.42
CA THR A 48 -4.94 -4.78 0.44
C THR A 48 -5.33 -5.23 1.85
N LEU A 49 -6.37 -4.63 2.45
CA LEU A 49 -6.89 -5.07 3.74
C LEU A 49 -7.37 -6.52 3.73
N TRP A 50 -8.10 -6.92 2.68
CA TRP A 50 -8.61 -8.28 2.54
C TRP A 50 -7.48 -9.30 2.42
N VAL A 51 -6.44 -9.01 1.64
CA VAL A 51 -5.26 -9.85 1.49
C VAL A 51 -4.46 -9.91 2.79
N LEU A 52 -4.23 -8.77 3.45
CA LEU A 52 -3.56 -8.69 4.75
C LEU A 52 -4.29 -9.47 5.84
N GLU A 53 -5.61 -9.58 5.75
CA GLU A 53 -6.44 -10.36 6.67
C GLU A 53 -6.44 -11.86 6.37
N GLY A 54 -6.57 -12.25 5.11
CA GLY A 54 -6.71 -13.65 4.71
C GLY A 54 -5.40 -14.41 4.60
N CYS A 55 -4.32 -13.74 4.19
CA CYS A 55 -3.07 -14.41 3.82
C CYS A 55 -1.97 -14.30 4.88
N TYR A 56 -2.05 -13.32 5.78
CA TYR A 56 -0.98 -13.05 6.73
C TYR A 56 -1.48 -13.11 8.18
N PRO A 57 -0.85 -13.94 9.06
CA PRO A 57 -1.25 -14.05 10.45
C PRO A 57 -0.78 -12.83 11.24
N GLN A 58 -1.63 -11.82 11.35
CA GLN A 58 -1.39 -10.59 12.10
C GLN A 58 -2.67 -10.11 12.80
N SER A 59 -2.51 -9.42 13.93
CA SER A 59 -3.65 -8.88 14.65
C SER A 59 -4.35 -7.78 13.83
N LYS A 60 -5.66 -7.60 14.08
CA LYS A 60 -6.42 -6.49 13.49
C LYS A 60 -5.73 -5.14 13.72
N GLU A 61 -5.18 -4.93 14.91
CA GLU A 61 -4.49 -3.69 15.27
C GLU A 61 -3.25 -3.45 14.42
N THR A 62 -2.45 -4.50 14.15
CA THR A 62 -1.29 -4.40 13.26
C THR A 62 -1.74 -4.05 11.84
N ARG A 63 -2.77 -4.72 11.30
CA ARG A 63 -3.29 -4.41 9.96
C ARG A 63 -3.75 -2.96 9.82
N VAL A 64 -4.55 -2.48 10.78
CA VAL A 64 -5.04 -1.10 10.77
C VAL A 64 -3.88 -0.11 10.84
N LYS A 65 -2.91 -0.33 11.73
CA LYS A 65 -1.72 0.53 11.83
C LYS A 65 -0.91 0.56 10.54
N THR A 66 -0.73 -0.57 9.88
CA THR A 66 -0.02 -0.63 8.59
C THR A 66 -0.71 0.24 7.54
N ILE A 67 -2.05 0.17 7.43
CA ILE A 67 -2.81 1.00 6.48
C ILE A 67 -2.78 2.48 6.88
N GLU A 68 -2.92 2.80 8.16
CA GLU A 68 -2.77 4.18 8.64
C GLU A 68 -1.39 4.77 8.33
N GLN A 69 -0.33 3.95 8.38
CA GLN A 69 1.01 4.37 7.99
C GLN A 69 1.06 4.68 6.49
N VAL A 70 0.49 3.83 5.63
CA VAL A 70 0.38 4.07 4.18
C VAL A 70 -0.26 5.42 3.89
N PHE A 71 -1.34 5.78 4.60
CA PHE A 71 -2.05 7.05 4.39
C PHE A 71 -1.25 8.29 4.82
N ARG A 72 -0.20 8.11 5.62
CA ARG A 72 0.68 9.20 6.08
C ARG A 72 1.92 9.37 5.21
N VAL A 73 2.20 8.44 4.29
CA VAL A 73 3.36 8.51 3.39
C VAL A 73 3.09 9.54 2.31
N ALA A 74 3.87 10.63 2.28
CA ALA A 74 3.67 11.70 1.30
C ALA A 74 3.97 11.29 -0.16
N GLN A 75 4.66 10.18 -0.38
CA GLN A 75 4.87 9.58 -1.70
C GLN A 75 3.64 8.82 -2.21
N LEU A 76 2.62 8.61 -1.37
CA LEU A 76 1.39 7.91 -1.70
C LEU A 76 0.21 8.86 -1.51
N ARG A 77 -0.74 8.81 -2.45
CA ARG A 77 -1.96 9.60 -2.41
C ARG A 77 -3.16 8.67 -2.52
N VAL A 78 -4.00 8.72 -1.50
CA VAL A 78 -5.25 7.99 -1.48
C VAL A 78 -6.35 8.82 -2.14
N GLU A 79 -7.21 8.16 -2.91
CA GLU A 79 -8.48 8.70 -3.39
C GLU A 79 -9.31 9.15 -2.18
N ASP A 80 -9.88 10.36 -2.26
CA ASP A 80 -10.77 10.97 -1.27
C ASP A 80 -10.53 10.49 0.18
N PRO A 81 -9.39 10.86 0.80
CA PRO A 81 -8.92 10.25 2.05
C PRO A 81 -9.92 10.37 3.21
N GLN A 82 -10.87 11.31 3.14
CA GLN A 82 -11.95 11.46 4.11
C GLN A 82 -12.94 10.27 4.15
N VAL A 83 -12.99 9.46 3.10
CA VAL A 83 -13.88 8.28 2.99
C VAL A 83 -13.30 7.04 3.67
N VAL A 84 -11.97 6.97 3.78
CA VAL A 84 -11.23 5.79 4.25
C VAL A 84 -10.54 5.97 5.61
N TRP A 85 -10.62 7.17 6.20
CA TRP A 85 -10.06 7.52 7.51
C TRP A 85 -10.96 7.09 8.68
#